data_AF-A0A235J3Z9-F1
#
_entry.id   AF-A0A235J3Z9-F1
#
_cell.length_a   1.000
_cell.length_b   1.000
_cell.length_c   1.000
_cell.angle_alpha   90.00
_cell.angle_beta   90.00
_cell.angle_gamma   90.00
#
_symmetry.space_group_name_H-M   'P 1'
#
loop_
_entity.id
_entity.type
_entity.pdbx_description
1 polymer ?
#
loop_
_entity_poly.entity_id
_entity_poly.type
_entity_poly.pdbx_seq_one_letter_code
_entity_poly.pdbx_strand_id
1 'polypeptide(L)'
;MSITFSPEQEQIIQVLLATGRFNSVDKVIQTALRLLAEETLSDQALLKETRTKIDEGIASLERGEGIDGETFVNQLLTQLKQAKGA
;
A
#
# COMPACT_ATOMS: atom_id res chain seq x y z
N MET A 1 16.27 -23.52 -9.75
CA MET A 1 16.95 -23.11 -8.51
C MET A 1 16.52 -24.08 -7.43
N SER A 2 17.47 -24.64 -6.67
CA SER A 2 17.13 -25.52 -5.55
C SER A 2 17.08 -24.68 -4.28
N ILE A 3 15.98 -24.77 -3.54
CA ILE A 3 15.78 -24.05 -2.29
C ILE A 3 15.74 -25.11 -1.18
N THR A 4 16.53 -24.90 -0.14
CA THR A 4 16.52 -25.76 1.05
C THR A 4 15.69 -25.08 2.13
N PHE A 5 14.73 -25.80 2.69
CA PHE A 5 13.87 -25.30 3.75
C PHE A 5 14.47 -25.62 5.12
N SER A 6 14.21 -24.77 6.11
CA SER A 6 14.46 -25.14 7.50
C SER A 6 13.42 -26.18 7.96
N PRO A 7 13.71 -26.97 9.00
CA PRO A 7 12.73 -27.93 9.54
C PRO A 7 11.39 -27.28 9.94
N GLU A 8 11.44 -26.04 10.40
CA GLU A 8 10.23 -25.26 10.73
C GLU A 8 9.41 -24.92 9.47
N GLN A 9 10.08 -24.49 8.40
CA GLN A 9 9.42 -24.21 7.12
C GLN A 9 8.79 -25.47 6.51
N GLU A 10 9.48 -26.61 6.60
CA GLU A 10 8.94 -27.89 6.16
C GLU A 10 7.67 -28.27 6.94
N GLN A 11 7.68 -28.10 8.27
CA GLN A 11 6.52 -28.38 9.10
C GLN A 11 5.32 -27.50 8.70
N ILE A 12 5.53 -26.21 8.45
CA ILE A 12 4.49 -25.29 7.98
C ILE A 12 3.94 -25.75 6.61
N ILE A 13 4.82 -26.09 5.67
CA ILE A 13 4.43 -26.59 4.34
C ILE A 13 3.58 -27.86 4.48
N GLN A 14 3.97 -28.80 5.34
CA GLN A 14 3.21 -30.03 5.56
C GLN A 14 1.82 -29.76 6.14
N VAL A 15 1.71 -28.84 7.10
CA VAL A 15 0.40 -28.42 7.65
C VAL A 15 -0.48 -27.83 6.56
N LEU A 16 0.07 -26.96 5.70
CA LEU A 16 -0.66 -26.35 4.60
C LEU A 16 -1.11 -27.37 3.55
N LEU A 17 -0.28 -28.36 3.22
CA LEU A 17 -0.65 -29.46 2.33
C LEU A 17 -1.76 -30.32 2.94
N ALA A 18 -1.68 -30.62 4.25
CA ALA A 18 -2.67 -31.41 4.96
C ALA A 18 -4.07 -30.78 4.96
N THR A 19 -4.19 -29.46 4.76
CA THR A 19 -5.49 -28.80 4.59
C THR A 19 -6.23 -29.18 3.31
N GLY A 20 -5.54 -29.82 2.35
CA GLY A 20 -6.07 -30.13 1.01
C GLY A 20 -6.21 -28.91 0.09
N ARG A 21 -5.92 -27.69 0.58
CA ARG A 21 -5.97 -26.45 -0.21
C ARG A 21 -4.84 -26.37 -1.24
N PHE A 22 -3.72 -27.02 -0.96
CA PHE A 22 -2.54 -27.02 -1.82
C PHE A 22 -2.20 -28.45 -2.22
N ASN A 23 -1.97 -28.65 -3.52
CA ASN A 23 -1.68 -29.96 -4.11
C ASN A 23 -0.18 -30.26 -4.25
N SER A 24 0.68 -29.26 -4.02
CA SER A 24 2.14 -29.41 -4.07
C SER A 24 2.84 -28.32 -3.27
N VAL A 25 4.09 -28.59 -2.89
CA VAL A 25 5.00 -27.62 -2.28
C VAL A 25 5.16 -26.40 -3.19
N ASP A 26 5.32 -26.61 -4.50
CA ASP A 26 5.45 -25.52 -5.47
C ASP A 26 4.25 -24.57 -5.44
N LYS A 27 3.03 -25.10 -5.23
CA LYS A 27 1.84 -24.26 -5.15
C LYS A 27 1.81 -23.42 -3.87
N VAL A 28 2.31 -23.97 -2.76
CA VAL A 28 2.49 -23.24 -1.50
C VAL A 28 3.49 -22.10 -1.70
N ILE A 29 4.65 -22.39 -2.29
CA ILE A 29 5.72 -21.41 -2.50
C ILE A 29 5.29 -20.33 -3.49
N GLN A 30 4.65 -20.69 -4.61
CA GLN A 30 4.10 -19.72 -5.57
C GLN A 30 3.12 -18.77 -4.88
N THR A 31 2.27 -19.28 -4.00
CA THR A 31 1.29 -18.46 -3.28
C THR A 31 1.96 -17.52 -2.30
N ALA A 32 2.95 -18.00 -1.54
CA ALA A 32 3.71 -17.19 -0.60
C ALA A 32 4.48 -16.06 -1.31
N LEU A 33 5.18 -16.38 -2.41
CA LEU A 33 5.92 -15.39 -3.19
C LEU A 33 5.01 -14.34 -3.83
N ARG A 34 3.82 -14.75 -4.30
CA ARG A 34 2.84 -13.80 -4.84
C ARG A 34 2.38 -12.82 -3.76
N LEU A 35 2.04 -13.30 -2.57
CA LEU A 35 1.62 -12.42 -1.46
C LEU A 35 2.73 -11.43 -1.09
N LEU A 36 3.98 -11.90 -0.99
CA LEU A 36 5.13 -11.04 -0.71
C LEU A 36 5.36 -10.00 -1.82
N ALA A 37 5.20 -10.40 -3.08
CA ALA A 37 5.32 -9.48 -4.22
C ALA A 37 4.21 -8.44 -4.23
N GLU A 38 2.96 -8.83 -3.95
CA GLU A 38 1.82 -7.92 -3.85
C GLU A 38 2.02 -6.87 -2.74
N GLU A 39 2.48 -7.30 -1.56
CA GLU A 39 2.85 -6.41 -0.45
C GLU A 39 3.97 -5.44 -0.85
N THR A 40 5.08 -5.98 -1.38
CA THR A 40 6.24 -5.19 -1.78
C THR A 40 5.90 -4.14 -2.86
N LEU A 41 5.11 -4.53 -3.87
CA LEU A 41 4.69 -3.62 -4.94
C LEU A 41 3.72 -2.56 -4.44
N SER A 42 2.83 -2.91 -3.50
CA SER A 42 1.89 -1.96 -2.89
C SER A 42 2.63 -0.88 -2.11
N ASP A 43 3.63 -1.27 -1.32
CA ASP A 43 4.47 -0.33 -0.56
C ASP A 43 5.28 0.58 -1.47
N GLN A 44 5.84 0.04 -2.56
CA GLN A 44 6.58 0.83 -3.54
C GLN A 44 5.68 1.82 -4.28
N ALA A 45 4.46 1.41 -4.64
CA ALA A 45 3.50 2.28 -5.30
C ALA A 45 3.08 3.43 -4.38
N LEU A 46 2.73 3.12 -3.12
CA LEU A 46 2.36 4.13 -2.12
C LEU A 46 3.52 5.10 -1.84
N LEU A 47 4.74 4.59 -1.71
CA LEU A 47 5.93 5.41 -1.49
C LEU A 47 6.20 6.34 -2.68
N LYS A 48 6.07 5.81 -3.90
CA LYS A 48 6.25 6.60 -5.13
C LYS A 48 5.20 7.69 -5.23
N GLU A 49 3.93 7.35 -5.05
CA GLU A 49 2.82 8.31 -5.09
C GLU A 49 2.99 9.41 -4.03
N THR A 50 3.38 9.02 -2.81
CA THR A 50 3.62 9.96 -1.71
C THR A 50 4.74 10.93 -2.05
N ARG A 51 5.86 10.43 -2.59
CA ARG A 51 6.98 11.29 -3.03
C ARG A 51 6.55 12.25 -4.13
N THR A 52 5.85 11.77 -5.16
CA THR A 52 5.32 12.63 -6.22
C THR A 52 4.44 13.76 -5.66
N LYS A 53 3.50 13.44 -4.76
CA LYS A 53 2.63 14.44 -4.14
C LYS A 53 3.38 15.47 -3.29
N ILE A 54 4.43 15.04 -2.58
CA ILE A 54 5.30 15.95 -1.82
C ILE A 54 6.05 16.89 -2.77
N ASP A 55 6.67 16.35 -3.83
CA ASP A 55 7.43 17.14 -4.80
C ASP A 55 6.53 18.17 -5.51
N GLU A 56 5.31 17.77 -5.89
CA GLU A 56 4.28 18.66 -6.45
C GLU A 56 3.90 19.78 -5.47
N GLY A 57 3.71 19.44 -4.19
CA GLY A 57 3.41 20.40 -3.13
C GLY A 57 4.54 21.40 -2.91
N ILE A 58 5.80 20.94 -2.86
CA ILE A 58 6.98 21.79 -2.74
C ILE A 58 7.06 22.76 -3.93
N ALA A 59 6.91 22.24 -5.15
CA ALA A 59 6.94 23.08 -6.35
C ALA A 59 5.80 24.12 -6.37
N SER A 60 4.63 23.78 -5.84
CA SER A 60 3.49 24.71 -5.68
C SER A 60 3.82 25.83 -4.68
N LEU A 61 4.43 25.48 -3.55
CA LEU A 61 4.89 26.47 -2.56
C LEU A 61 5.97 27.40 -3.14
N GLU A 62 6.92 26.87 -3.91
CA GLU A 62 7.95 27.66 -4.58
C GLU A 62 7.37 28.66 -5.60
N ARG A 63 6.24 28.32 -6.23
CA ARG A 63 5.47 29.23 -7.10
C ARG A 63 4.61 30.24 -6.33
N GLY A 64 4.58 30.16 -5.00
CA GLY A 64 3.78 31.05 -4.15
C GLY A 64 2.29 30.70 -4.12
N GLU A 65 1.91 29.48 -4.52
CA GLU A 65 0.51 29.01 -4.52
C GLU A 65 0.05 28.53 -3.12
N GLY A 66 0.91 28.64 -2.11
CA GLY A 66 0.56 28.34 -0.73
C GLY A 66 -0.53 29.25 -0.20
N ILE A 67 -1.48 28.68 0.54
CA ILE A 67 -2.55 29.40 1.21
C ILE A 67 -2.42 29.25 2.72
N ASP A 68 -2.78 30.30 3.45
CA ASP A 68 -2.86 30.25 4.91
C ASP A 68 -3.88 29.20 5.37
N GLY A 69 -3.50 28.40 6.37
CA GLY A 69 -4.27 27.24 6.81
C GLY A 69 -5.61 27.61 7.43
N GLU A 70 -5.67 28.69 8.21
CA GLU A 70 -6.92 29.18 8.79
C GLU A 70 -7.87 29.70 7.71
N THR A 71 -7.32 30.42 6.74
CA THR A 71 -8.05 30.92 5.57
C THR A 71 -8.66 29.76 4.77
N PHE A 72 -7.91 28.69 4.49
CA PHE A 72 -8.40 27.51 3.78
C PHE A 72 -9.55 26.82 4.52
N VAL A 73 -9.37 26.55 5.82
CA VAL A 73 -10.39 25.85 6.63
C VAL A 73 -11.70 26.65 6.69
N ASN A 74 -11.61 27.97 6.86
CA ASN A 74 -12.78 28.84 6.91
C ASN A 74 -13.54 28.86 5.57
N GLN A 75 -12.84 28.86 4.44
CA GLN A 75 -13.44 28.75 3.11
C GLN A 75 -14.13 27.39 2.91
N LEU A 76 -13.45 26.29 3.27
CA LEU A 76 -14.00 24.94 3.16
C LEU A 76 -15.27 24.76 4.00
N LEU A 77 -15.27 25.22 5.25
CA LEU A 77 -16.45 25.17 6.12
C LEU A 77 -17.62 25.98 5.55
N THR A 78 -17.34 27.10 4.91
CA THR A 78 -18.36 27.94 4.25
C THR A 78 -18.98 27.19 3.06
N GLN A 79 -18.17 26.57 2.21
CA GLN A 79 -18.64 25.77 1.07
C GLN A 79 -19.50 24.57 1.53
N LEU A 80 -19.08 23.86 2.58
CA LEU A 80 -19.83 22.74 3.13
C LEU A 80 -21.19 23.15 3.70
N LYS A 81 -21.28 24.33 4.32
CA LYS A 81 -22.55 24.89 4.81
C LYS A 81 -23.49 25.25 3.66
N GLN A 82 -22.96 25.82 2.58
CA GLN A 82 -23.75 26.15 1.38
C GLN A 82 -24.28 24.89 0.69
N ALA A 83 -23.46 23.84 0.57
CA ALA A 83 -23.86 22.57 -0.03
C ALA A 83 -24.91 21.79 0.78
N LYS A 84 -24.99 22.01 2.10
CA LYS A 84 -26.02 21.41 2.97
C LYS A 84 -27.32 22.22 3.08
N GLY A 85 -27.29 23.47 2.65
CA GLY A 85 -28.45 24.37 2.66
C GLY A 85 -29.18 24.46 1.30
N ALA A 86 -28.73 23.70 0.30
CA ALA A 86 -29.31 23.59 -1.04
C ALA A 86 -30.09 22.29 -1.23
#